data_AF-A0A651DZ29-F1
#
_entry.id   AF-A0A651DZ29-F1
#
_cell.length_a   1.000
_cell.length_b   1.000
_cell.length_c   1.000
_cell.angle_alpha   90.00
_cell.angle_beta   90.00
_cell.angle_gamma   90.00
#
_symmetry.space_group_name_H-M   'P 1'
#
loop_
_entity.id
_entity.type
_entity.pdbx_description
1 polymer ?
#
loop_
_entity_poly.entity_id
_entity_poly.type
_entity_poly.pdbx_seq_one_letter_code
_entity_poly.pdbx_strand_id
1 'polypeptide(L)' 'EHTNGLLRQFFPKQTNFRIVKPEALEKAVILINKRPRKSLDYKTPFEVFYLDAPGTDALQI' A
#
# COMPACT_ATOMS: atom_id res chain seq x y z
N GLU A 1 5.90 9.18 6.74
CA GLU A 1 4.44 9.23 6.47
C GLU A 1 3.72 8.27 7.43
N HIS A 2 2.47 8.54 7.80
CA HIS A 2 1.67 7.62 8.63
C HIS A 2 0.58 6.94 7.78
N THR A 3 0.26 5.68 8.06
CA THR A 3 -0.75 4.88 7.33
C THR A 3 -2.09 5.60 7.16
N ASN A 4 -2.56 6.28 8.21
CA ASN A 4 -3.79 7.06 8.16
C ASN A 4 -3.73 8.24 7.19
N GLY A 5 -2.56 8.89 7.05
CA GLY A 5 -2.37 9.96 6.08
C GLY A 5 -2.38 9.45 4.64
N LEU A 6 -1.87 8.24 4.41
CA LEU A 6 -1.85 7.60 3.09
C LEU A 6 -3.25 7.17 2.66
N LEU A 7 -4.01 6.52 3.54
CA LEU A 7 -5.40 6.16 3.26
C LEU A 7 -6.27 7.38 2.99
N ARG A 8 -5.99 8.51 3.65
CA ARG A 8 -6.72 9.77 3.44
C ARG A 8 -6.51 10.42 2.06
N GLN A 9 -5.56 9.96 1.26
CA GLN A 9 -5.42 10.36 -0.14
C GLN A 9 -6.50 9.72 -1.02
N PHE A 10 -7.09 8.60 -0.59
CA PHE A 10 -8.12 7.85 -1.32
C PHE A 10 -9.49 7.95 -0.66
N PHE A 11 -9.52 8.01 0.67
CA PHE A 11 -10.75 7.99 1.48
C PHE A 11 -10.77 9.20 2.41
N PRO A 12 -11.64 10.21 2.16
CA PRO A 12 -11.78 11.35 3.04
C PRO A 12 -12.05 10.96 4.50
N LYS A 13 -11.85 11.91 5.42
CA LYS A 13 -12.21 11.67 6.82
C LYS A 13 -13.68 11.25 6.90
N GLN A 14 -13.98 10.37 7.88
CA GLN A 14 -15.32 9.83 8.12
C GLN A 14 -15.87 8.92 7.00
N THR A 15 -15.04 8.48 6.05
CA THR A 15 -15.44 7.42 5.11
C THR A 15 -15.94 6.20 5.87
N ASN A 16 -17.16 5.76 5.58
CA ASN A 16 -17.71 4.53 6.14
C ASN A 16 -17.13 3.33 5.37
N PHE A 17 -16.09 2.71 5.92
CA PHE A 17 -15.44 1.57 5.29
C PHE A 17 -16.33 0.32 5.17
N ARG A 18 -17.47 0.25 5.85
CA ARG A 18 -18.42 -0.87 5.69
C ARG A 18 -19.13 -0.87 4.33
N ILE A 19 -19.20 0.28 3.67
CA ILE A 19 -19.85 0.43 2.36
C ILE A 19 -18.84 0.65 1.24
N VAL A 20 -17.56 0.79 1.57
CA VAL A 20 -16.49 0.89 0.58
C VAL A 20 -16.37 -0.46 -0.11
N LYS A 21 -16.43 -0.44 -1.44
CA LYS A 21 -16.20 -1.62 -2.26
C LYS A 21 -14.81 -2.20 -1.96
N PRO A 22 -14.69 -3.52 -1.67
CA PRO A 22 -13.39 -4.14 -1.40
C PRO A 22 -12.34 -3.84 -2.47
N GLU A 23 -12.74 -3.79 -3.74
CA GLU A 23 -11.86 -3.53 -4.87
C GLU A 23 -11.30 -2.09 -4.85
N ALA A 24 -12.04 -1.13 -4.31
CA ALA A 24 -11.56 0.24 -4.15
C ALA A 24 -10.50 0.33 -3.04
N LEU A 25 -10.71 -0.40 -1.94
CA LEU A 25 -9.74 -0.49 -0.86
C LEU A 25 -8.46 -1.20 -1.32
N GLU A 26 -8.60 -2.30 -2.03
CA GLU A 26 -7.48 -3.05 -2.60
C GLU A 26 -6.65 -2.18 -3.55
N LYS A 27 -7.29 -1.46 -4.47
CA LYS A 27 -6.59 -0.52 -5.37
C LYS A 27 -5.82 0.55 -4.60
N ALA A 28 -6.41 1.13 -3.56
CA ALA A 28 -5.72 2.11 -2.71
C ALA A 28 -4.49 1.50 -2.03
N VAL A 29 -4.61 0.29 -1.48
CA VAL A 29 -3.50 -0.42 -0.83
C VAL A 29 -2.39 -0.76 -1.82
N ILE A 30 -2.73 -1.26 -3.01
CA ILE A 30 -1.75 -1.55 -4.07
C ILE A 30 -0.99 -0.28 -4.44
N LEU A 31 -1.68 0.84 -4.65
CA LEU A 31 -1.04 2.11 -5.00
C LEU A 31 -0.15 2.64 -3.86
N ILE A 32 -0.58 2.48 -2.61
CA ILE A 32 0.21 2.86 -1.43
C ILE A 32 1.50 2.02 -1.34
N ASN A 33 1.41 0.72 -1.59
CA ASN A 33 2.50 -0.24 -1.45
C ASN A 33 3.46 -0.24 -2.65
N LYS A 34 2.98 0.14 -3.84
CA LYS A 34 3.81 0.32 -5.05
C LYS A 34 4.41 1.72 -5.18
N ARG A 35 4.20 2.60 -4.19
CA ARG A 35 4.72 3.98 -4.22
C ARG A 35 6.16 4.02 -3.67
N PRO A 36 7.14 4.52 -4.44
CA PRO A 36 8.50 4.79 -3.96
C PRO A 36 8.51 5.69 -2.73
N ARG A 37 9.27 5.33 -1.70
CA ARG A 37 9.39 6.10 -0.46
C ARG A 37 10.83 6.54 -0.24
N LYS A 38 11.04 7.84 -0.02
CA LYS A 38 12.38 8.39 0.30
C LYS A 38 13.01 7.73 1.54
N SER A 39 12.20 7.33 2.52
CA SER A 39 12.67 6.63 3.72
C SER A 39 13.11 5.18 3.49
N LEU A 40 12.82 4.61 2.32
CA LEU A 40 13.23 3.28 1.89
C LEU A 40 14.24 3.37 0.74
N ASP A 41 15.05 4.43 0.70
CA ASP A 41 15.98 4.71 -0.41
C ASP A 41 15.30 4.71 -1.79
N TYR A 42 14.08 5.25 -1.83
CA TYR A 42 13.21 5.26 -3.00
C TYR A 42 12.73 3.89 -3.49
N LYS A 43 12.95 2.82 -2.72
CA LYS A 43 12.24 1.56 -2.92
C LYS A 43 10.77 1.69 -2.54
N THR A 44 9.95 0.82 -3.11
CA THR A 44 8.55 0.65 -2.73
C THR A 44 8.46 -0.23 -1.48
N PRO A 45 7.45 -0.02 -0.61
CA PRO A 45 7.18 -0.96 0.47
C PRO A 45 7.07 -2.41 -0.02
N PHE A 46 6.47 -2.61 -1.21
CA PHE A 46 6.37 -3.93 -1.81
C PHE A 46 7.75 -4.58 -2.05
N GLU A 47 8.70 -3.84 -2.62
CA GLU A 47 10.06 -4.34 -2.84
C GLU A 47 10.75 -4.75 -1.53
N VAL A 48 10.67 -3.90 -0.51
CA VAL A 48 11.36 -4.15 0.76
C VAL A 48 10.79 -5.38 1.50
N PHE A 49 9.47 -5.60 1.43
CA PHE A 49 8.82 -6.70 2.16
C PHE A 49 8.74 -8.01 1.38
N TYR A 50 8.61 -7.96 0.05
CA TYR A 50 8.34 -9.13 -0.77
C TYR A 50 9.46 -9.49 -1.76
N LEU A 51 10.39 -8.56 -2.05
CA LEU A 51 11.50 -8.83 -2.96
C LEU A 51 12.85 -8.94 -2.22
N ASP A 52 13.05 -8.17 -1.15
CA ASP A 52 14.28 -8.20 -0.34
C ASP A 52 14.19 -9.17 0.86
N ALA A 53 13.06 -9.86 1.07
CA ALA A 53 12.92 -10.86 2.13
C ALA A 53 13.56 -12.20 1.71
N PRO A 54 14.40 -12.83 2.56
CA PRO A 54 15.00 -14.11 2.24
C PRO A 54 13.92 -15.20 2.19
N GLY A 55 13.54 -15.61 0.97
CA GLY A 55 12.66 -16.76 0.71
C GLY A 55 11.40 -16.50 -0.14
N THR A 56 11.21 -15.32 -0.73
CA THR A 56 10.00 -14.98 -1.50
C THR A 56 10.24 -14.92 -3.01
N ASP A 57 10.52 -16.08 -3.63
CA ASP A 57 10.34 -16.30 -5.07
C ASP A 57 8.84 -16.34 -5.48
N ALA A 58 7.92 -16.07 -4.55
CA ALA A 58 6.49 -16.19 -4.77
C ALA A 58 5.79 -14.88 -4.40
N LEU A 59 5.38 -14.13 -5.41
CA LEU A 59 3.98 -13.73 -5.66
C LEU A 59 3.98 -12.77 -6.84
N GLN A 60 3.98 -13.36 -8.03
CA GLN A 60 3.58 -12.72 -9.27
C GLN A 60 2.06 -12.52 -9.19
N ILE A 61 1.63 -11.27 -8.95
CA ILE A 61 0.26 -10.82 -9.25
C ILE A 61 0.27 -10.26 -10.67
#